data_AF-C6SD24-F1
#
_entry.id   AF-C6SD24-F1
#
_cell.length_a   1.000
_cell.length_b   1.000
_cell.length_c   1.000
_cell.angle_alpha   90.00
_cell.angle_beta   90.00
_cell.angle_gamma   90.00
#
_symmetry.space_group_name_H-M   'P 1'
#
loop_
_entity.id
_entity.type
_entity.pdbx_description
1 polymer ?
#
loop_
_entity_poly.entity_id
_entity_poly.type
_entity_poly.pdbx_seq_one_letter_code
_entity_poly.pdbx_strand_id
1 'polypeptide(L)'
;MDILPMEAIGGVSFIQGDFRENDVLAQFETLLDNRPLDLVICDMAPNMSGNAVSDQVRSFYLCELALDFASQHLKTGGSFLVKVFQGAGYQEYMAAMREIFGTVQTRKPEASRNRSSEIYLLGKNKR
;
A
#
# COMPACT_ATOMS: atom_id res chain seq x y z
N MET A 1 -2.21 6.81 8.44
CA MET A 1 -1.22 6.26 9.38
C MET A 1 0.15 6.47 8.79
N ASP A 2 1.10 6.87 9.61
CA ASP A 2 2.49 7.13 9.20
C ASP A 2 3.40 7.02 10.43
N ILE A 3 4.70 6.75 10.21
CA ILE A 3 5.70 6.75 11.28
C ILE A 3 5.98 8.17 11.79
N LEU A 4 5.79 9.18 10.93
CA LEU A 4 5.98 10.58 11.24
C LEU A 4 4.70 11.20 11.80
N PRO A 5 4.82 12.17 12.72
CA PRO A 5 3.65 12.89 13.21
C PRO A 5 3.03 13.74 12.10
N MET A 6 1.71 13.93 12.17
CA MET A 6 0.93 14.77 11.26
C MET A 6 0.05 15.71 12.09
N GLU A 7 -0.16 16.93 11.59
CA GLU A 7 -1.16 17.83 12.18
C GLU A 7 -2.57 17.24 12.02
N ALA A 8 -3.43 17.48 13.02
CA ALA A 8 -4.79 16.96 12.99
C ALA A 8 -5.59 17.57 11.84
N ILE A 9 -6.28 16.73 11.08
CA ILE A 9 -7.18 17.14 10.00
C ILE A 9 -8.61 16.77 10.41
N GLY A 10 -9.54 17.72 10.30
CA GLY A 10 -10.94 17.50 10.64
C GLY A 10 -11.54 16.33 9.86
N GLY A 11 -12.16 15.37 10.58
CA GLY A 11 -12.75 14.17 9.99
C GLY A 11 -11.75 13.06 9.64
N VAL A 12 -10.45 13.23 9.94
CA VAL A 12 -9.41 12.22 9.73
C VAL A 12 -8.97 11.66 11.07
N SER A 13 -9.11 10.36 11.26
CA SER A 13 -8.46 9.64 12.35
C SER A 13 -7.04 9.29 11.92
N PHE A 14 -6.05 9.67 12.73
CA PHE A 14 -4.64 9.42 12.46
C PHE A 14 -4.05 8.49 13.51
N ILE A 15 -3.37 7.44 13.05
CA ILE A 15 -2.56 6.55 13.88
C ILE A 15 -1.10 6.83 13.51
N GLN A 16 -0.32 7.27 14.49
CA GLN A 16 1.12 7.40 14.34
C GLN A 16 1.77 6.07 14.72
N GLY A 17 2.48 5.45 13.80
CA GLY A 17 3.08 4.14 14.03
C GLY A 17 3.62 3.52 12.76
N ASP A 18 4.47 2.51 12.96
CA ASP A 18 5.00 1.70 11.87
C ASP A 18 4.00 0.59 11.51
N PHE A 19 3.60 0.56 10.25
CA PHE A 19 2.65 -0.43 9.75
C PHE A 19 3.09 -1.89 9.92
N ARG A 20 4.40 -2.11 10.08
CA ARG A 20 4.97 -3.44 10.27
C ARG A 20 4.70 -4.00 11.67
N GLU A 21 4.32 -3.15 12.62
CA GLU A 21 4.16 -3.52 14.02
C GLU A 21 2.71 -3.93 14.32
N ASN A 22 2.57 -5.04 15.06
CA ASN A 22 1.27 -5.64 15.35
C ASN A 22 0.36 -4.76 16.22
N ASP A 23 0.95 -3.94 17.09
CA ASP A 23 0.22 -3.01 17.97
C ASP A 23 -0.44 -1.88 17.16
N VAL A 24 0.23 -1.40 16.11
CA VAL A 24 -0.30 -0.40 15.17
C VAL A 24 -1.45 -0.99 14.36
N LEU A 25 -1.33 -2.24 13.92
CA LEU A 25 -2.41 -2.96 13.26
C LEU A 25 -3.63 -3.13 14.19
N ALA A 26 -3.42 -3.53 15.45
CA ALA A 26 -4.49 -3.68 16.43
C ALA A 26 -5.23 -2.36 16.72
N GLN A 27 -4.51 -1.23 16.77
CA GLN A 27 -5.13 0.09 16.86
C GLN A 27 -6.01 0.40 15.65
N PHE A 28 -5.55 0.03 14.44
CA PHE A 28 -6.30 0.21 13.22
C PHE A 28 -7.58 -0.64 13.20
N GLU A 29 -7.48 -1.93 13.57
CA GLU A 29 -8.62 -2.84 13.66
C GLU A 29 -9.67 -2.33 14.66
N THR A 30 -9.23 -1.83 15.82
CA THR A 30 -10.09 -1.21 16.83
C THR A 30 -10.81 0.02 16.27
N LEU A 31 -10.10 0.87 15.51
CA LEU A 31 -10.66 2.07 14.89
C LEU A 31 -11.68 1.74 13.78
N LEU A 32 -11.47 0.64 13.05
CA LEU A 32 -12.41 0.16 12.05
C LEU A 32 -13.70 -0.33 12.69
N ASP A 33 -13.64 -0.98 13.85
CA ASP A 33 -14.79 -1.59 14.51
C ASP A 33 -15.59 -2.49 13.56
N ASN A 34 -14.89 -3.45 12.93
CA ASN A 34 -15.42 -4.38 11.92
C ASN A 34 -16.01 -3.74 10.66
N ARG A 35 -15.88 -2.42 10.46
CA ARG A 35 -16.35 -1.77 9.23
C ARG A 35 -15.44 -2.16 8.07
N PRO A 36 -15.98 -2.75 6.99
CA PRO A 36 -15.16 -3.12 5.85
C PRO A 36 -14.76 -1.88 5.05
N LEU A 37 -13.58 -1.92 4.44
CA LEU A 37 -13.03 -0.79 3.71
C LEU A 37 -13.49 -0.77 2.25
N ASP A 38 -13.80 0.43 1.75
CA ASP A 38 -14.05 0.68 0.33
C ASP A 38 -12.76 0.80 -0.49
N LEU A 39 -11.76 1.44 0.10
CA LEU A 39 -10.51 1.82 -0.55
C LEU A 39 -9.35 1.75 0.44
N VAL A 40 -8.26 1.12 0.02
CA VAL A 40 -6.95 1.19 0.69
C VAL A 40 -5.97 1.89 -0.26
N ILE A 41 -5.23 2.86 0.27
CA ILE A 41 -4.16 3.56 -0.46
C ILE A 41 -2.85 3.38 0.32
N CYS A 42 -1.81 2.90 -0.36
CA CYS A 42 -0.49 2.72 0.20
C CYS A 42 0.55 3.52 -0.59
N ASP A 43 1.12 4.55 0.04
CA ASP A 43 2.22 5.35 -0.50
C ASP A 43 3.53 5.16 0.30
N MET A 44 3.65 4.02 1.00
CA MET A 44 4.82 3.71 1.81
C MET A 44 6.08 3.53 0.94
N ALA A 45 7.22 3.94 1.48
CA ALA A 45 8.54 3.66 0.93
C ALA A 45 9.53 3.45 2.07
N PRO A 46 10.52 2.55 1.93
CA PRO A 46 11.53 2.38 2.95
C PRO A 46 12.49 3.57 2.96
N ASN A 47 13.19 3.76 4.08
CA ASN A 47 14.38 4.59 4.10
C ASN A 47 15.42 4.03 3.12
N MET A 48 15.76 4.81 2.10
CA MET A 48 16.67 4.39 1.04
C MET A 48 18.09 4.26 1.59
N SER A 49 18.67 3.07 1.44
CA SER A 49 20.06 2.79 1.79
C SER A 49 21.05 3.23 0.71
N GLY A 50 20.56 3.45 -0.52
CA GLY A 50 21.40 3.67 -1.70
C GLY A 50 21.84 2.37 -2.38
N ASN A 51 21.55 1.22 -1.78
CA ASN A 51 21.73 -0.08 -2.41
C ASN A 51 20.43 -0.50 -3.09
N ALA A 52 20.40 -0.40 -4.43
CA ALA A 52 19.19 -0.64 -5.23
C ALA A 52 18.53 -2.00 -4.95
N VAL A 53 19.31 -3.07 -4.73
CA VAL A 53 18.75 -4.40 -4.45
C VAL A 53 18.09 -4.44 -3.08
N SER A 54 18.76 -3.93 -2.06
CA SER A 54 18.23 -3.91 -0.68
C SER A 54 17.01 -3.02 -0.57
N ASP A 55 17.03 -1.86 -1.24
CA ASP A 55 15.92 -0.91 -1.28
C ASP A 55 14.71 -1.52 -2.01
N GLN A 56 14.94 -2.26 -3.10
CA GLN A 56 13.89 -2.98 -3.83
C GLN A 56 13.20 -4.03 -2.95
N VAL A 57 13.99 -4.86 -2.24
CA VAL A 57 13.46 -5.91 -1.35
C VAL A 57 12.64 -5.29 -0.22
N ARG A 58 13.16 -4.24 0.43
CA ARG A 58 12.44 -3.54 1.51
C ARG A 58 11.16 -2.88 1.00
N SER A 59 11.17 -2.33 -0.21
CA SER A 59 9.98 -1.74 -0.81
C SER A 59 8.91 -2.79 -1.09
N PHE A 60 9.28 -3.94 -1.65
CA PHE A 60 8.30 -4.99 -1.94
C PHE A 60 7.74 -5.62 -0.68
N TYR A 61 8.54 -5.79 0.37
CA TYR A 61 8.04 -6.24 1.67
C TYR A 61 6.91 -5.35 2.20
N LEU A 62 7.04 -4.03 2.12
CA LEU A 62 5.97 -3.10 2.50
C LEU A 62 4.73 -3.23 1.59
N CYS A 63 4.94 -3.46 0.29
CA CYS A 63 3.85 -3.65 -0.67
C CYS A 63 3.09 -4.97 -0.41
N GLU A 64 3.80 -6.03 -0.03
CA GLU A 64 3.23 -7.34 0.32
C GLU A 64 2.37 -7.24 1.58
N LEU A 65 2.87 -6.60 2.64
CA LEU A 65 2.08 -6.33 3.85
C LEU A 65 0.82 -5.52 3.52
N ALA A 66 0.93 -4.50 2.66
CA ALA A 66 -0.21 -3.69 2.27
C ALA A 66 -1.25 -4.47 1.45
N LEU A 67 -0.79 -5.38 0.57
CA LEU A 67 -1.66 -6.24 -0.21
C LEU A 67 -2.39 -7.25 0.68
N ASP A 68 -1.69 -7.88 1.61
CA ASP A 68 -2.26 -8.80 2.59
C ASP A 68 -3.35 -8.10 3.42
N PHE A 69 -3.03 -6.94 3.98
CA PHE A 69 -3.98 -6.10 4.70
C PHE A 69 -5.22 -5.75 3.85
N ALA A 70 -5.02 -5.29 2.61
CA ALA A 70 -6.11 -4.95 1.71
C ALA A 70 -6.97 -6.18 1.37
N SER A 71 -6.36 -7.36 1.22
CA SER A 71 -7.06 -8.61 0.96
C SER A 71 -7.97 -9.00 2.11
N GLN A 72 -7.58 -8.72 3.36
CA GLN A 72 -8.36 -9.08 4.55
C GLN A 72 -9.46 -8.04 4.85
N HIS A 73 -9.18 -6.75 4.66
CA HIS A 73 -10.05 -5.67 5.18
C HIS A 73 -10.94 -4.99 4.14
N LEU A 74 -10.65 -5.10 2.84
CA LEU A 74 -11.55 -4.57 1.81
C LEU A 74 -12.82 -5.41 1.70
N LYS A 75 -13.97 -4.77 1.49
CA LYS A 75 -15.17 -5.49 1.05
C LYS A 75 -15.01 -6.03 -0.39
N THR A 76 -15.83 -7.00 -0.76
CA THR A 76 -16.04 -7.37 -2.17
C THR A 76 -16.42 -6.12 -2.98
N GLY A 77 -15.78 -5.93 -4.13
CA GLY A 77 -15.92 -4.72 -4.94
C GLY A 77 -14.99 -3.57 -4.53
N GLY A 78 -14.30 -3.67 -3.39
CA GLY A 78 -13.34 -2.67 -2.93
C GLY A 78 -12.13 -2.49 -3.85
N SER A 79 -11.38 -1.41 -3.65
CA SER A 79 -10.21 -1.06 -4.47
C SER A 79 -8.94 -0.86 -3.64
N PHE A 80 -7.80 -1.11 -4.26
CA PHE A 80 -6.48 -0.96 -3.64
C PHE A 80 -5.57 -0.21 -4.60
N LEU A 81 -4.95 0.87 -4.12
CA LEU A 81 -3.96 1.65 -4.85
C LEU A 81 -2.63 1.61 -4.09
N VAL A 82 -1.56 1.19 -4.74
CA VAL A 82 -0.26 1.05 -4.11
C VAL A 82 0.85 1.60 -4.97
N LYS A 83 1.72 2.41 -4.37
CA LYS A 83 2.99 2.83 -4.98
C LYS A 83 3.95 1.64 -5.01
N VAL A 84 4.55 1.40 -6.17
CA VAL A 84 5.60 0.39 -6.37
C VAL A 84 6.73 0.98 -7.21
N PHE A 85 7.94 0.49 -7.00
CA PHE A 85 9.08 0.80 -7.86
C PHE A 85 9.29 -0.33 -8.86
N GLN A 86 9.32 0.01 -10.16
CA GLN A 86 9.64 -0.97 -11.20
C GLN A 86 11.02 -1.56 -10.99
N GLY A 87 11.10 -2.89 -10.95
CA GLY A 87 12.32 -3.64 -10.68
C GLY A 87 12.03 -5.11 -10.43
N ALA A 88 12.97 -5.80 -9.78
CA ALA A 88 12.80 -7.20 -9.37
C ALA A 88 11.63 -7.33 -8.38
N GLY A 89 10.74 -8.31 -8.60
CA GLY A 89 9.53 -8.53 -7.79
C GLY A 89 8.26 -7.90 -8.35
N TYR A 90 8.37 -6.99 -9.33
CA TYR A 90 7.20 -6.28 -9.86
C TYR A 90 6.19 -7.19 -10.58
N GLN A 91 6.67 -8.12 -11.40
CA GLN A 91 5.78 -9.00 -12.16
C GLN A 91 5.10 -10.00 -11.23
N GLU A 92 5.83 -10.52 -10.26
CA GLU A 92 5.35 -11.41 -9.21
C GLU A 92 4.27 -10.74 -8.36
N TYR A 93 4.53 -9.50 -7.92
CA TYR A 93 3.57 -8.71 -7.17
C TYR A 93 2.31 -8.38 -7.99
N MET A 94 2.48 -7.99 -9.27
CA MET A 94 1.36 -7.74 -10.17
C MET A 94 0.50 -9.00 -10.39
N ALA A 95 1.12 -10.18 -10.47
CA ALA A 95 0.41 -11.46 -10.54
C ALA A 95 -0.38 -11.73 -9.25
N ALA A 96 0.23 -11.54 -8.07
CA ALA A 96 -0.46 -11.68 -6.79
C ALA A 96 -1.68 -10.75 -6.68
N MET A 97 -1.58 -9.49 -7.11
CA MET A 97 -2.73 -8.59 -7.17
C MET A 97 -3.83 -9.10 -8.12
N ARG A 98 -3.48 -9.73 -9.25
CA ARG A 98 -4.47 -10.25 -10.22
C ARG A 98 -5.24 -11.46 -9.70
N GLU A 99 -4.74 -12.15 -8.68
CA GLU A 99 -5.50 -13.21 -8.00
C GLU A 99 -6.62 -12.63 -7.13
N ILE A 100 -6.38 -11.48 -6.49
CA ILE A 100 -7.30 -10.84 -5.54
C ILE A 100 -8.31 -9.92 -6.24
N PHE A 101 -7.89 -9.20 -7.29
CA PHE A 101 -8.70 -8.16 -7.93
C PHE A 101 -9.20 -8.57 -9.31
N GLY A 102 -10.42 -8.15 -9.66
CA GLY A 102 -10.98 -8.36 -11.00
C GLY A 102 -10.19 -7.65 -12.11
N THR A 103 -9.62 -6.48 -11.82
CA THR A 103 -8.71 -5.79 -12.74
C THR A 103 -7.53 -5.17 -12.01
N VAL A 104 -6.35 -5.20 -12.62
CA VAL A 104 -5.13 -4.56 -12.11
C VAL A 104 -4.56 -3.68 -13.20
N GLN A 105 -4.38 -2.40 -12.91
CA GLN A 105 -3.94 -1.40 -13.89
C GLN A 105 -2.75 -0.61 -13.38
N THR A 106 -1.77 -0.38 -14.23
CA THR A 106 -0.64 0.51 -13.94
C THR A 106 -1.05 1.96 -14.17
N ARG A 107 -0.60 2.85 -13.29
CA ARG A 107 -0.80 4.30 -13.35
C ARG A 107 0.53 5.00 -13.10
N LYS A 108 0.94 5.84 -14.03
CA LYS A 108 2.08 6.75 -13.85
C LYS A 108 1.54 8.16 -13.67
N PRO A 109 1.70 8.79 -12.49
CA PRO A 109 1.25 10.16 -12.30
C PRO A 109 2.05 11.12 -13.17
N GLU A 110 1.39 12.12 -13.76
CA GLU A 110 2.08 13.20 -14.51
C GLU A 110 3.05 13.98 -13.62
N ALA A 111 2.79 14.03 -12.31
CA ALA A 111 3.66 14.65 -11.31
C ALA A 111 4.93 13.81 -10.98
N SER A 112 5.02 12.56 -11.45
CA SER A 112 6.22 11.73 -11.23
C SER A 112 7.39 12.25 -12.08
N ARG A 113 8.57 12.42 -11.48
CA ARG A 113 9.77 12.84 -12.22
C ARG A 113 10.08 11.82 -13.31
N ASN A 114 10.44 12.28 -14.51
CA ASN A 114 10.73 11.40 -15.67
C ASN A 114 11.76 10.29 -15.41
N ARG A 115 12.67 10.48 -14.43
CA ARG A 115 13.70 9.48 -14.05
C ARG A 115 13.30 8.52 -12.94
N SER A 116 12.13 8.71 -12.32
CA SER A 116 11.67 7.79 -11.26
C SER A 116 11.12 6.51 -11.87
N SER A 117 11.48 5.37 -11.26
CA SER A 117 10.88 4.06 -11.52
C SER A 117 9.54 3.88 -10.78
N GLU A 118 9.10 4.91 -10.06
CA GLU A 118 7.82 4.93 -9.33
C GLU A 118 6.63 4.85 -10.29
N ILE A 119 5.73 3.92 -9.98
CA ILE A 119 4.41 3.80 -10.59
C ILE A 119 3.41 3.40 -9.50
N TYR A 120 2.12 3.51 -9.81
CA TYR A 120 1.06 3.00 -8.96
C TYR A 120 0.38 1.81 -9.63
N LEU A 121 0.07 0.79 -8.86
CA LEU A 121 -0.82 -0.30 -9.26
C LEU A 121 -2.18 -0.09 -8.63
N LEU A 122 -3.22 -0.09 -9.47
CA LEU A 122 -4.61 0.02 -9.07
C LEU A 122 -5.31 -1.34 -9.27
N GLY A 123 -5.59 -2.03 -8.17
CA GLY A 123 -6.49 -3.16 -8.11
C GLY A 123 -7.93 -2.68 -7.92
N LYS A 124 -8.85 -3.08 -8.80
CA LYS A 124 -10.28 -2.78 -8.69
C LYS A 124 -11.11 -4.04 -8.61
N ASN A 125 -12.24 -3.93 -7.93
CA ASN A 125 -13.21 -5.00 -7.75
C ASN A 125 -12.56 -6.20 -7.07
N LYS A 126 -12.20 -6.06 -5.78
CA LYS A 126 -11.79 -7.21 -4.96
C LYS A 126 -12.83 -8.33 -5.11
N ARG A 127 -12.38 -9.53 -5.44
CA ARG A 127 -13.22 -10.72 -5.63
C ARG A 127 -13.82 -11.19 -4.31
#